data_AF-U6CZ07-F1
#
_entry.id   AF-U6CZ07-F1
#
_cell.length_a   1.000
_cell.length_b   1.000
_cell.length_c   1.000
_cell.angle_alpha   90.00
_cell.angle_beta   90.00
_cell.angle_gamma   90.00
#
_symmetry.space_group_name_H-M   'P 1'
#
loop_
_entity.id
_entity.type
_entity.pdbx_description
1 polymer ?
#
loop_
_entity_poly.entity_id
_entity_poly.type
_entity_poly.pdbx_seq_one_letter_code
_entity_poly.pdbx_strand_id
1 'polypeptide(L)'
;GKTTLIKALTGDDAVQPRDRLFATLDVTAHAGWLPSRMAVIYMDTIGFLSQLPHSLIESFSATLEDVAHSDLIIHVRDVTHPETELQKASVLSSLHGLRLPTPLLDSMLEVHNKTDLVPG
;
A
#
# COMPACT_ATOMS: atom_id res chain seq x y z
N GLY A 1 6.07 -4.07 5.05
CA GLY A 1 4.70 -4.60 5.20
C GLY A 1 4.09 -4.98 3.87
N LYS A 2 3.88 -4.03 2.95
CA LYS A 2 3.20 -4.24 1.65
C LYS A 2 3.77 -5.40 0.82
N THR A 3 5.05 -5.36 0.46
CA THR A 3 5.71 -6.42 -0.33
C THR A 3 5.64 -7.80 0.35
N THR A 4 5.78 -7.84 1.67
CA THR A 4 5.65 -9.08 2.46
C THR A 4 4.23 -9.63 2.41
N LEU A 5 3.21 -8.77 2.49
CA LEU A 5 1.80 -9.17 2.35
C LEU A 5 1.53 -9.71 0.95
N ILE A 6 1.98 -9.02 -0.09
CA ILE A 6 1.82 -9.46 -1.48
C ILE A 6 2.45 -10.82 -1.69
N LYS A 7 3.70 -11.01 -1.23
CA LYS A 7 4.37 -12.31 -1.25
C LYS A 7 3.54 -13.41 -0.59
N ALA A 8 2.97 -13.14 0.59
CA ALA A 8 2.16 -14.11 1.31
C ALA A 8 0.85 -14.43 0.56
N LEU A 9 0.26 -13.46 -0.12
CA LEU A 9 -0.98 -13.61 -0.90
C LEU A 9 -0.77 -14.30 -2.25
N THR A 10 0.39 -14.13 -2.88
CA THR A 10 0.71 -14.75 -4.18
C THR A 10 1.40 -16.09 -4.03
N GLY A 11 2.06 -16.36 -2.90
CA GLY A 11 2.96 -17.50 -2.73
C GLY A 11 4.21 -17.40 -3.60
N ASP A 12 4.56 -16.20 -4.08
CA ASP A 12 5.68 -16.00 -4.99
C ASP A 12 7.01 -15.93 -4.22
N ASP A 13 7.79 -17.01 -4.29
CA ASP A 13 9.10 -17.13 -3.67
C ASP A 13 10.16 -16.20 -4.30
N ALA A 14 9.95 -15.72 -5.53
CA ALA A 14 10.84 -14.79 -6.21
C ALA A 14 10.76 -13.36 -5.65
N VAL A 15 9.64 -13.00 -5.00
CA VAL A 15 9.53 -11.72 -4.29
C VAL A 15 10.45 -11.74 -3.07
N GLN A 16 11.41 -10.81 -3.01
CA GLN A 16 12.32 -10.65 -1.88
C GLN A 16 12.10 -9.32 -1.16
N PRO A 17 11.27 -9.29 -0.09
CA PRO A 17 11.09 -8.10 0.72
C PRO A 17 12.43 -7.67 1.34
N ARG A 18 12.72 -6.36 1.33
CA ARG A 18 13.91 -5.79 1.99
C ARG A 18 13.49 -4.91 3.17
N ASP A 19 14.19 -5.04 4.30
CA ASP A 19 13.96 -4.22 5.49
C ASP A 19 14.70 -2.88 5.39
N ARG A 20 14.24 -2.02 4.47
CA ARG A 20 14.79 -0.68 4.23
C ARG A 20 13.67 0.28 3.82
N LEU A 21 13.82 1.55 4.19
CA LEU A 21 13.09 2.65 3.52
C LEU A 21 13.43 2.60 2.03
N PHE A 22 12.43 2.79 1.15
CA PHE A 22 12.57 2.67 -0.31
C PHE A 22 12.87 1.26 -0.85
N ALA A 23 12.46 0.20 -0.15
CA ALA A 23 12.61 -1.17 -0.65
C ALA A 23 12.01 -1.38 -2.06
N THR A 24 10.95 -0.63 -2.38
CA THR A 24 10.28 -0.60 -3.69
C THR A 24 10.25 0.86 -4.17
N LEU A 25 11.06 1.18 -5.18
CA LEU A 25 11.14 2.51 -5.84
C LEU A 25 10.28 2.58 -7.12
N ASP A 26 9.85 1.43 -7.65
CA ASP A 26 9.00 1.30 -8.83
C ASP A 26 7.68 0.62 -8.43
N VAL A 27 6.56 0.99 -9.07
CA VAL A 27 5.32 0.22 -8.92
C VAL A 27 5.56 -1.19 -9.49
N THR A 28 5.27 -2.24 -8.72
CA THR A 28 5.39 -3.62 -9.21
C THR A 28 4.05 -4.32 -9.21
N ALA A 29 3.77 -5.07 -10.28
CA ALA A 29 2.53 -5.81 -10.46
C ALA A 29 2.78 -7.31 -10.26
N HIS A 30 1.96 -7.95 -9.43
CA HIS A 30 2.07 -9.37 -9.12
C HIS A 30 0.72 -10.03 -9.36
N ALA A 31 0.67 -11.00 -10.28
CA ALA A 31 -0.54 -11.77 -10.51
C ALA A 31 -0.80 -12.73 -9.34
N GLY A 32 -2.07 -12.94 -9.00
CA GLY A 32 -2.46 -13.91 -7.99
C GLY A 32 -3.92 -14.31 -8.08
N TRP A 33 -4.35 -15.08 -7.08
CA TRP A 33 -5.70 -15.64 -7.02
C TRP A 33 -6.30 -15.42 -5.64
N LEU A 34 -7.53 -14.95 -5.59
CA LEU A 34 -8.31 -14.95 -4.35
C LEU A 34 -8.83 -16.35 -4.02
N PRO A 35 -9.22 -16.63 -2.76
CA PRO A 35 -9.84 -17.91 -2.38
C PRO A 35 -11.09 -18.27 -3.21
N SER A 36 -11.78 -17.26 -3.75
CA SER A 36 -12.90 -17.41 -4.67
C SER A 36 -12.51 -17.85 -6.08
N ARG A 37 -11.22 -18.06 -6.37
CA ARG A 37 -10.63 -18.30 -7.70
C ARG A 37 -10.76 -17.12 -8.67
N MET A 38 -11.03 -15.93 -8.16
CA MET A 38 -10.93 -14.71 -8.95
C MET A 38 -9.45 -14.36 -9.18
N ALA A 39 -9.09 -14.13 -10.44
CA ALA A 39 -7.76 -13.63 -10.79
C ALA A 39 -7.65 -12.16 -10.38
N VAL A 40 -6.52 -11.79 -9.79
CA VAL A 40 -6.24 -10.42 -9.32
C VAL A 40 -4.81 -10.03 -9.65
N ILE A 41 -4.56 -8.71 -9.71
CA ILE A 41 -3.23 -8.14 -9.81
C ILE A 41 -3.00 -7.31 -8.55
N TYR A 42 -1.97 -7.67 -7.79
CA TYR A 42 -1.51 -6.90 -6.65
C TYR A 42 -0.48 -5.87 -7.10
N MET A 43 -0.79 -4.60 -6.89
CA MET A 43 0.13 -3.49 -7.16
C MET A 43 0.89 -3.13 -5.87
N ASP A 44 2.19 -3.40 -5.81
CA ASP A 44 3.05 -2.87 -4.75
C ASP A 44 3.45 -1.44 -5.12
N THR A 45 2.83 -0.48 -4.45
CA THR A 45 3.11 0.94 -4.65
C THR A 45 4.30 1.39 -3.82
N ILE A 46 4.87 2.53 -4.19
CA ILE A 46 5.97 3.14 -3.46
C ILE A 46 5.52 3.41 -2.02
N GLY A 47 6.26 2.85 -1.07
CA GLY A 47 5.94 2.97 0.35
C GLY A 47 6.28 4.32 0.91
N PHE A 48 5.51 5.36 0.59
CA PHE A 48 5.90 6.70 1.04
C PHE A 48 4.85 7.81 0.94
N LEU A 49 3.55 7.49 0.81
CA LEU A 49 2.53 8.55 0.73
C LEU A 49 2.65 9.58 1.87
N SER A 50 3.20 9.20 3.03
CA SER A 50 3.35 10.06 4.19
C SER A 50 4.55 11.03 4.21
N GLN A 51 5.53 10.89 3.30
CA GLN A 51 6.77 11.69 3.33
C GLN A 51 7.18 12.22 1.95
N LEU A 52 6.33 12.09 0.91
CA LEU A 52 6.62 12.68 -0.38
C LEU A 52 6.74 14.21 -0.24
N PRO A 53 7.89 14.81 -0.57
CA PRO A 53 8.00 16.26 -0.71
C PRO A 53 6.89 16.78 -1.64
N HIS A 54 6.28 17.91 -1.32
CA HIS A 54 5.23 18.50 -2.17
C HIS A 54 5.64 18.62 -3.65
N SER A 55 6.93 18.87 -3.92
CA SER A 55 7.51 18.92 -5.27
C SER A 55 7.57 17.58 -5.99
N LEU A 56 7.57 16.46 -5.26
CA LEU A 56 7.57 15.12 -5.83
C LEU A 56 6.16 14.53 -5.92
N ILE A 57 5.16 15.10 -5.23
CA ILE A 57 3.76 14.68 -5.38
C ILE A 57 3.32 14.78 -6.84
N GLU A 58 3.67 15.84 -7.57
CA GLU A 58 3.33 15.97 -8.99
C GLU A 58 4.03 14.90 -9.84
N SER A 59 5.33 14.65 -9.62
CA SER A 59 6.09 13.63 -10.36
C SER A 59 5.62 12.19 -10.06
N PHE A 60 5.13 11.94 -8.84
CA PHE A 60 4.53 10.65 -8.46
C PHE A 60 3.03 10.58 -8.73
N SER A 61 2.34 11.69 -8.98
CA SER A 61 0.91 11.66 -9.32
C SER A 61 0.67 10.85 -10.59
N ALA A 62 1.59 10.92 -11.56
CA ALA A 62 1.56 10.09 -12.77
C ALA A 62 1.78 8.58 -12.48
N THR A 63 2.55 8.22 -11.45
CA THR A 63 2.74 6.81 -11.03
C THR A 63 1.70 6.34 -10.00
N LEU A 64 0.87 7.26 -9.50
CA LEU A 64 -0.27 6.99 -8.64
C LEU A 64 -1.59 6.94 -9.43
N GLU A 65 -1.58 7.18 -10.75
CA GLU A 65 -2.72 6.88 -11.63
C GLU A 65 -3.17 5.43 -11.51
N ASP A 66 -2.23 4.50 -11.33
CA ASP A 66 -2.54 3.08 -11.10
C ASP A 66 -3.42 2.87 -9.86
N VAL A 67 -3.29 3.72 -8.84
CA VAL A 67 -4.16 3.67 -7.66
C VAL A 67 -5.58 4.10 -8.03
N ALA A 68 -5.75 5.11 -8.88
CA ALA A 68 -7.05 5.58 -9.36
C ALA A 68 -7.79 4.54 -10.21
N HIS A 69 -7.05 3.65 -10.85
CA HIS A 69 -7.60 2.53 -11.63
C HIS A 69 -7.80 1.24 -10.83
N SER A 70 -7.44 1.22 -9.55
CA SER A 70 -7.62 0.03 -8.71
C SER A 70 -9.10 -0.21 -8.37
N ASP A 71 -9.49 -1.48 -8.32
CA ASP A 71 -10.82 -1.87 -7.83
C ASP A 71 -10.92 -1.80 -6.30
N LEU A 72 -9.78 -1.89 -5.60
CA LEU A 72 -9.69 -1.87 -4.15
C LEU A 72 -8.32 -1.34 -3.70
N ILE A 73 -8.34 -0.45 -2.69
CA ILE A 73 -7.12 0.01 -2.02
C ILE A 73 -6.95 -0.78 -0.71
N ILE A 74 -5.74 -1.32 -0.50
CA ILE A 74 -5.34 -1.94 0.76
C ILE A 74 -4.34 -1.03 1.48
N HIS A 75 -4.78 -0.41 2.57
CA HIS A 75 -3.93 0.43 3.41
C HIS A 75 -3.28 -0.39 4.53
N VAL A 76 -2.08 -0.88 4.24
CA VAL A 76 -1.29 -1.68 5.21
C VAL A 76 -0.58 -0.78 6.20
N ARG A 77 -0.88 -0.92 7.49
CA ARG A 77 -0.31 -0.14 8.59
C ARG A 77 0.53 -1.00 9.52
N ASP A 78 1.70 -0.50 9.90
CA ASP A 78 2.44 -1.03 11.04
C ASP A 78 1.80 -0.49 12.33
N VAL A 79 1.09 -1.35 13.08
CA VAL A 79 0.40 -0.93 14.32
C VAL A 79 1.30 -0.92 15.55
N THR A 80 2.54 -1.39 15.43
CA THR A 80 3.49 -1.43 16.55
C THR A 80 4.30 -0.15 16.63
N HIS A 81 4.28 0.67 15.58
CA HIS A 81 5.00 1.92 15.51
C HIS A 81 4.33 2.98 16.41
N PRO A 82 5.07 3.71 17.27
CA PRO A 82 4.49 4.70 18.20
C PRO A 82 3.74 5.83 17.48
N GLU A 83 4.15 6.14 16.25
CA GLU A 83 3.54 7.18 15.40
C GLU A 83 2.53 6.63 14.39
N THR A 84 1.98 5.43 14.58
CA THR A 84 1.11 4.78 13.59
C THR A 84 -0.11 5.64 13.18
N GLU A 85 -0.69 6.40 14.12
CA GLU A 85 -1.81 7.29 13.84
C GLU A 85 -1.39 8.52 13.00
N LEU A 86 -0.21 9.07 13.24
CA LEU A 86 0.34 10.16 12.41
C LEU A 86 0.64 9.65 10.99
N GLN A 87 1.19 8.45 10.87
CA GLN A 87 1.43 7.81 9.58
C GLN A 87 0.12 7.59 8.82
N LYS A 88 -0.94 7.11 9.50
CA LYS A 88 -2.29 6.97 8.94
C LYS A 88 -2.80 8.30 8.40
N ALA A 89 -2.81 9.34 9.23
CA ALA A 89 -3.32 10.65 8.85
C ALA A 89 -2.59 11.20 7.63
N SER A 90 -1.27 11.02 7.58
CA SER A 90 -0.44 11.46 6.46
C SER A 90 -0.76 10.70 5.16
N VAL A 91 -0.93 9.37 5.21
CA VAL A 91 -1.35 8.59 4.03
C VAL A 91 -2.73 9.01 3.53
N LEU A 92 -3.70 9.19 4.43
CA LEU A 92 -5.06 9.63 4.07
C LEU A 92 -5.04 11.01 3.40
N SER A 93 -4.29 11.96 3.97
CA SER A 93 -4.11 13.30 3.40
C SER A 93 -3.58 13.24 1.96
N SER A 94 -2.56 12.41 1.72
CA SER A 94 -2.00 12.23 0.38
C SER A 94 -2.99 11.57 -0.58
N LEU A 95 -3.74 10.55 -0.15
CA LEU A 95 -4.79 9.94 -0.98
C LEU A 95 -5.91 10.93 -1.33
N HIS A 96 -6.30 11.81 -0.41
CA HIS A 96 -7.25 12.89 -0.70
C HIS A 96 -6.69 13.90 -1.71
N GLY A 97 -5.38 14.15 -1.69
CA GLY A 97 -4.71 15.00 -2.68
C GLY A 97 -4.74 14.44 -4.11
N LEU A 98 -4.82 13.12 -4.28
CA LEU A 98 -4.82 12.44 -5.58
C LEU A 98 -6.16 12.47 -6.33
N ARG A 99 -7.21 13.06 -5.73
CA ARG A 99 -8.56 13.17 -6.33
C ARG A 99 -9.12 11.82 -6.80
N LEU A 100 -8.90 10.77 -6.01
CA LEU A 100 -9.41 9.43 -6.29
C LEU A 100 -10.95 9.41 -6.28
N PRO A 101 -11.60 8.47 -7.00
CA PRO A 101 -13.04 8.31 -6.93
C PRO A 101 -13.51 8.09 -5.48
N THR A 102 -14.54 8.82 -5.05
CA THR A 102 -15.10 8.68 -3.68
C THR A 102 -15.45 7.23 -3.32
N PRO A 103 -16.09 6.44 -4.20
CA PRO A 103 -16.40 5.03 -3.88
C PRO A 103 -15.15 4.18 -3.61
N LEU A 104 -14.02 4.51 -4.25
CA LEU A 104 -12.75 3.79 -4.05
C LEU A 104 -12.13 4.13 -2.69
N LEU A 105 -12.20 5.40 -2.28
CA LEU A 105 -11.77 5.82 -0.94
C LEU A 105 -12.63 5.21 0.16
N ASP A 106 -13.95 5.16 -0.04
CA ASP A 106 -14.91 4.62 0.94
C ASP A 106 -14.82 3.09 1.09
N SER A 107 -14.35 2.39 0.05
CA SER A 107 -14.18 0.94 0.06
C SER A 107 -12.77 0.48 0.48
N MET A 108 -11.89 1.42 0.83
CA MET A 108 -10.53 1.11 1.23
C MET A 108 -10.48 0.19 2.46
N LEU A 109 -9.68 -0.87 2.37
CA LEU A 109 -9.46 -1.81 3.46
C LEU A 109 -8.20 -1.46 4.25
N GLU A 110 -8.35 -1.16 5.54
CA GLU A 110 -7.21 -0.98 6.45
C GLU A 110 -6.74 -2.34 6.98
N VAL A 111 -5.45 -2.63 6.84
CA VAL A 111 -4.82 -3.88 7.32
C VAL A 111 -3.80 -3.54 8.40
N HIS A 112 -4.08 -3.96 9.63
CA HIS A 112 -3.14 -3.86 10.75
C HIS A 112 -2.12 -4.98 10.66
N ASN A 113 -0.89 -4.60 10.33
CA ASN A 113 0.24 -5.49 10.17
C ASN A 113 1.18 -5.42 11.38
N LYS A 114 1.95 -6.50 11.60
CA LYS A 114 2.82 -6.71 12.77
C LYS A 114 2.07 -6.86 14.10
N THR A 115 0.83 -7.36 14.07
CA THR A 115 0.02 -7.58 15.27
C THR A 115 0.65 -8.58 16.24
N ASP A 116 1.56 -9.43 15.76
CA ASP A 116 2.37 -10.35 16.56
C ASP A 116 3.28 -9.67 17.60
N LEU A 117 3.57 -8.37 17.44
CA LEU A 117 4.37 -7.59 18.39
C LEU A 117 3.52 -6.67 19.28
N VAL A 118 2.19 -6.69 19.14
CA VAL A 118 1.29 -5.90 19.99
C VAL A 118 1.02 -6.66 21.29
N PRO A 119 1.19 -6.03 22.48
CA PRO A 119 0.82 -6.65 23.75
C PRO A 119 -0.67 -7.01 23.77
N GLY A 120 -1.00 -8.24 24.17
CA GLY A 120 -2.37 -8.73 24.32
C GLY A 120 -3.06 -8.27 25.60
#